data_AF-A0AAW1J1F4-F1
#
_entry.id   AF-A0AAW1J1F4-F1
#
_cell.length_a   1.000
_cell.length_b   1.000
_cell.length_c   1.000
_cell.angle_alpha   90.00
_cell.angle_beta   90.00
_cell.angle_gamma   90.00
#
_symmetry.space_group_name_H-M   'P 1'
#
loop_
_entity.id
_entity.type
_entity.pdbx_description
1 polymer ?
#
loop_
_entity_poly.entity_id
_entity_poly.type
_entity_poly.pdbx_seq_one_letter_code
_entity_poly.pdbx_strand_id
1 'polypeptide(L)'
;MDNSYSKKLRNFEYNLSHSAVTTIWRNQDKIKAAFNDNLLNKKKMRQRVHNDVEIALLRWFKDKRSKGIPINGQLLQQKAEEFCRLLNKENYKCSESWIKKFRACTNIGAGKISGESKSVNTEVTDDWIKTVWPKQKC
;
A
#
# COMPACT_ATOMS: atom_id res chain seq x y z
N MET A 1 4.69 28.63 34.37
CA MET A 1 4.03 29.44 33.33
C MET A 1 2.80 28.69 32.85
N ASP A 2 1.63 29.31 32.93
CA ASP A 2 0.33 28.65 32.70
C ASP A 2 0.17 28.23 31.23
N ASN A 3 -0.11 26.93 31.02
CA ASN A 3 -0.37 26.26 29.76
C ASN A 3 -1.47 26.93 28.91
N SER A 4 -2.35 27.71 29.55
CA SER A 4 -3.41 28.50 28.91
C SER A 4 -2.88 29.67 28.06
N TYR A 5 -1.88 30.41 28.55
CA TYR A 5 -1.30 31.56 27.85
C TYR A 5 -0.49 31.14 26.61
N SER A 6 0.28 30.05 26.71
CA SER A 6 1.08 29.52 25.60
C SER A 6 0.22 29.03 24.43
N LYS A 7 -0.95 28.45 24.70
CA LYS A 7 -1.90 28.02 23.66
C LYS A 7 -2.54 29.20 22.93
N LYS A 8 -2.87 30.28 23.65
CA LYS A 8 -3.42 31.51 23.05
C LYS A 8 -2.43 32.20 22.12
N LEU A 9 -1.16 32.31 22.52
CA LEU A 9 -0.08 32.88 21.68
C LEU A 9 0.11 32.10 20.37
N ARG A 10 0.17 30.76 20.44
CA ARG A 10 0.28 29.91 19.23
C ARG A 10 -0.93 30.01 18.29
N ASN A 11 -2.14 30.26 18.81
CA ASN A 11 -3.31 30.44 17.94
C ASN A 11 -3.13 31.63 16.99
N PHE A 12 -2.57 32.73 17.50
CA PHE A 12 -2.38 33.97 16.74
C PHE A 12 -1.29 33.81 15.69
N GLU A 13 -0.17 33.15 16.03
CA GLU A 13 0.94 32.90 15.10
C GLU A 13 0.55 32.01 13.91
N TYR A 14 -0.24 30.95 14.15
CA TYR A 14 -0.62 29.99 13.10
C TYR A 14 -2.02 30.24 12.52
N ASN A 15 -2.69 31.31 12.94
CA ASN A 15 -4.07 31.65 12.58
C ASN A 15 -5.03 30.46 12.74
N LEU A 16 -4.91 29.75 13.88
CA LEU A 16 -5.70 28.57 14.21
C LEU A 16 -6.80 28.91 15.22
N SER A 17 -7.97 28.32 15.05
CA SER A 17 -9.02 28.41 16.06
C SER A 17 -8.61 27.68 17.35
N HIS A 18 -9.13 28.13 18.48
CA HIS A 18 -8.88 27.48 19.76
C HIS A 18 -9.33 25.99 19.76
N SER A 19 -10.40 25.67 19.03
CA SER A 19 -10.87 24.30 18.85
C SER A 19 -9.91 23.45 18.01
N ALA A 20 -9.26 24.03 16.99
CA ALA A 20 -8.24 23.34 16.20
C ALA A 20 -7.02 22.99 17.04
N VAL A 21 -6.49 23.95 17.82
CA VAL A 21 -5.33 23.68 18.70
C VAL A 21 -5.65 22.64 19.78
N THR A 22 -6.85 22.68 20.35
CA THR A 22 -7.30 21.65 21.29
C THR A 22 -7.38 20.27 20.63
N THR A 23 -7.87 20.19 19.39
CA THR A 23 -7.98 18.94 18.63
C THR A 23 -6.62 18.38 18.25
N ILE A 24 -5.67 19.24 17.85
CA ILE A 24 -4.28 18.87 17.57
C ILE A 24 -3.63 18.32 18.84
N TRP A 25 -3.79 19.02 19.97
CA TRP A 25 -3.23 18.59 21.25
C TRP A 25 -3.79 17.22 21.68
N ARG A 26 -5.11 17.00 21.57
CA ARG A 26 -5.73 15.71 21.88
C ARG A 26 -5.24 14.56 20.99
N ASN A 27 -4.88 14.84 19.74
CA ASN A 27 -4.40 13.85 18.79
C ASN A 27 -2.87 13.84 18.63
N GLN A 28 -2.13 14.52 19.50
CA GLN A 28 -0.70 14.77 19.32
C GLN A 28 0.12 13.48 19.16
N ASP A 29 -0.21 12.42 19.90
CA ASP A 29 0.56 11.17 19.86
C ASP A 29 0.38 10.46 18.51
N LYS A 30 -0.83 10.50 17.95
CA LYS A 30 -1.11 9.97 16.60
C LYS A 30 -0.39 10.76 15.51
N ILE A 31 -0.31 12.08 15.67
CA ILE A 31 0.40 12.97 14.74
C ILE A 31 1.91 12.70 14.80
N LYS A 32 2.48 12.56 16.01
CA LYS A 32 3.90 12.21 16.20
C LYS A 32 4.24 10.83 15.64
N ALA A 33 3.40 9.82 15.88
CA ALA A 33 3.60 8.48 15.32
C ALA A 33 3.63 8.52 13.77
N ALA A 34 2.67 9.22 13.16
CA ALA A 34 2.65 9.35 11.70
C ALA A 34 3.84 10.14 11.13
N PHE A 35 4.37 11.11 11.88
CA PHE A 35 5.59 11.82 11.52
C PHE A 35 6.80 10.88 11.52
N ASN A 36 6.92 10.03 12.55
CA ASN A 36 7.97 9.01 12.63
C ASN A 36 7.87 7.97 11.50
N ASP A 37 6.66 7.63 11.07
CA ASP A 37 6.41 6.77 9.91
C ASP A 37 6.63 7.46 8.55
N ASN A 38 7.19 8.68 8.54
CA ASN A 38 7.44 9.51 7.36
C ASN A 38 6.18 9.79 6.50
N LEU A 39 5.00 9.87 7.12
CA LEU A 39 3.71 10.14 6.46
C LEU A 39 3.43 11.65 6.35
N LEU A 40 4.43 12.44 5.92
CA LEU A 40 4.42 13.91 6.00
C LEU A 40 3.30 14.59 5.20
N ASN A 41 2.89 14.00 4.07
CA ASN A 41 1.85 14.55 3.19
C ASN A 41 0.42 14.12 3.56
N LYS A 42 0.24 13.34 4.65
CA LYS A 42 -1.04 12.71 4.97
C LYS A 42 -1.89 13.60 5.87
N LYS A 43 -2.86 14.31 5.28
CA LYS A 43 -3.80 15.19 6.01
C LYS A 43 -4.88 14.45 6.81
N LYS A 44 -5.18 13.20 6.48
CA LYS A 44 -6.23 12.40 7.15
C LYS A 44 -5.73 11.00 7.49
N MET A 45 -5.75 10.67 8.78
CA MET A 45 -5.43 9.34 9.30
C MET A 45 -6.68 8.47 9.36
N ARG A 46 -7.30 8.21 8.22
CA ARG A 46 -8.41 7.25 8.15
C ARG A 46 -7.86 5.83 8.34
N GLN A 47 -8.31 5.17 9.39
CA GLN A 47 -8.17 3.73 9.53
C GLN A 47 -9.09 3.05 8.51
N ARG A 48 -8.57 2.05 7.81
CA ARG A 48 -9.39 1.23 6.92
C ARG A 48 -10.15 0.20 7.76
N VAL A 49 -11.45 0.07 7.53
CA VAL A 49 -12.35 -0.81 8.30
C VAL A 49 -11.91 -2.29 8.27
N HIS A 50 -11.18 -2.69 7.23
CA HIS A 50 -10.73 -4.07 6.99
C HIS A 50 -9.21 -4.16 6.78
N ASN A 51 -8.43 -3.39 7.55
CA ASN A 51 -6.97 -3.34 7.38
C ASN A 51 -6.29 -4.72 7.57
N ASP A 52 -6.81 -5.54 8.48
CA ASP A 52 -6.43 -6.93 8.71
C ASP A 52 -6.59 -7.81 7.46
N VAL A 53 -7.76 -7.74 6.81
CA VAL A 53 -8.04 -8.45 5.57
C VAL A 53 -7.12 -7.97 4.45
N GLU A 54 -6.91 -6.65 4.32
CA GLU A 54 -6.03 -6.08 3.30
C GLU A 54 -4.57 -6.55 3.45
N ILE A 55 -4.07 -6.61 4.70
CA ILE A 55 -2.71 -7.10 4.99
C ILE A 55 -2.58 -8.59 4.63
N ALA A 56 -3.55 -9.42 5.04
CA ALA A 56 -3.55 -10.85 4.72
C ALA A 56 -3.60 -11.10 3.21
N LEU A 57 -4.48 -10.37 2.52
CA LEU A 57 -4.64 -10.45 1.07
C LEU A 57 -3.37 -10.02 0.32
N LEU A 58 -2.72 -8.95 0.78
CA LEU A 58 -1.46 -8.47 0.20
C LEU A 58 -0.31 -9.49 0.37
N ARG A 59 -0.20 -10.10 1.54
CA ARG A 59 0.80 -11.16 1.80
C ARG A 59 0.60 -12.35 0.88
N TRP A 60 -0.64 -12.82 0.77
CA TRP A 60 -1.00 -13.93 -0.12
C TRP A 60 -0.73 -13.58 -1.59
N PHE A 61 -1.08 -12.36 -2.03
CA PHE A 61 -0.82 -11.92 -3.40
C PHE A 61 0.68 -11.92 -3.73
N LYS A 62 1.52 -11.41 -2.82
CA LYS A 62 2.98 -11.39 -2.98
C LYS A 62 3.56 -12.80 -3.08
N ASP A 63 3.10 -13.73 -2.24
CA ASP A 63 3.51 -15.15 -2.31
C ASP A 63 3.19 -15.75 -3.68
N LYS A 64 1.97 -15.58 -4.18
CA LYS A 64 1.56 -16.11 -5.48
C LYS A 64 2.32 -15.47 -6.64
N ARG A 65 2.59 -14.16 -6.57
CA ARG A 65 3.38 -13.46 -7.58
C ARG A 65 4.83 -13.91 -7.59
N SER A 66 5.42 -14.23 -6.44
CA SER A 66 6.78 -14.79 -6.35
C SER A 66 6.91 -16.13 -7.09
N LYS A 67 5.82 -16.92 -7.05
CA LYS A 67 5.66 -18.20 -7.75
C LYS A 67 5.28 -18.06 -9.23
N GLY A 68 5.19 -16.83 -9.75
CA GLY A 68 4.82 -16.56 -11.14
C GLY A 68 3.36 -16.84 -11.47
N ILE A 69 2.49 -17.03 -10.48
CA ILE A 69 1.07 -17.35 -10.71
C ILE A 69 0.31 -16.06 -11.02
N PRO A 70 -0.32 -15.93 -12.20
CA PRO A 70 -1.17 -14.79 -12.49
C PRO A 70 -2.44 -14.86 -11.65
N ILE A 71 -2.76 -13.77 -10.95
CA ILE A 71 -3.99 -13.64 -10.15
C ILE A 71 -4.97 -12.74 -10.89
N ASN A 72 -6.14 -13.28 -11.24
CA ASN A 72 -7.24 -12.51 -11.83
C ASN A 72 -8.05 -11.76 -10.74
N GLY A 73 -8.97 -10.89 -11.14
CA GLY A 73 -9.77 -10.09 -10.20
C GLY A 73 -10.78 -10.90 -9.39
N GLN A 74 -11.40 -11.90 -10.00
CA GLN A 74 -12.40 -12.75 -9.36
C GLN A 74 -11.76 -13.63 -8.27
N LEU A 75 -10.59 -14.21 -8.54
CA LEU A 75 -9.83 -14.99 -7.57
C LEU A 75 -9.38 -14.12 -6.39
N LEU A 76 -8.97 -12.87 -6.66
CA LEU A 76 -8.62 -11.92 -5.61
C LEU A 76 -9.84 -11.60 -4.72
N GLN A 77 -11.03 -11.48 -5.32
CA GLN A 77 -12.29 -11.26 -4.60
C GLN A 77 -12.67 -12.46 -3.74
N GLN A 78 -12.65 -13.67 -4.30
CA GLN A 78 -12.93 -14.91 -3.57
C GLN A 78 -11.97 -15.08 -2.39
N LYS A 79 -10.67 -14.83 -2.59
CA LYS A 79 -9.69 -14.92 -1.51
C LYS A 79 -9.90 -13.87 -0.43
N ALA A 80 -10.32 -12.66 -0.81
CA ALA A 80 -10.66 -11.62 0.16
C ALA A 80 -11.86 -12.03 1.02
N GLU A 81 -12.90 -12.64 0.43
CA GLU A 81 -14.05 -13.17 1.16
C GLU A 81 -13.67 -14.32 2.10
N GLU A 82 -12.78 -15.23 1.69
CA GLU A 82 -12.23 -16.25 2.57
C GLU A 82 -11.52 -15.63 3.79
N PHE A 83 -10.71 -14.60 3.58
CA PHE A 83 -10.05 -13.89 4.69
C PHE A 83 -11.04 -13.14 5.58
N CYS A 84 -12.13 -12.60 5.03
CA CYS A 84 -13.20 -12.03 5.83
C CYS A 84 -13.85 -13.08 6.74
N ARG A 85 -14.13 -14.28 6.23
CA ARG A 85 -14.66 -15.39 7.04
C ARG A 85 -13.69 -15.81 8.14
N LEU A 86 -12.40 -16.00 7.79
CA LEU A 86 -11.35 -16.38 8.74
C LEU A 86 -11.12 -15.35 9.86
N LEU A 87 -11.40 -14.07 9.59
CA LEU A 87 -11.26 -12.97 10.55
C LEU A 87 -12.59 -12.62 11.25
N ASN A 88 -13.58 -13.53 11.23
CA ASN A 88 -14.91 -13.34 11.83
C ASN A 88 -15.65 -12.10 11.33
N LYS A 89 -15.46 -11.74 10.05
CA LYS A 89 -16.19 -10.67 9.34
C LYS A 89 -17.18 -11.28 8.35
N GLU A 90 -17.98 -12.22 8.83
CA GLU A 90 -18.82 -13.13 8.03
C GLU A 90 -19.83 -12.41 7.12
N ASN A 91 -20.25 -11.20 7.48
CA ASN A 91 -21.20 -10.39 6.72
C ASN A 91 -20.56 -9.46 5.68
N TYR A 92 -19.22 -9.46 5.56
CA TYR A 92 -18.54 -8.58 4.61
C TYR A 92 -18.40 -9.23 3.23
N LYS A 93 -19.27 -8.83 2.31
CA LYS A 93 -19.10 -9.13 0.88
C LYS A 93 -18.10 -8.16 0.28
N CYS A 94 -16.99 -8.68 -0.25
CA CYS A 94 -16.01 -7.85 -0.94
C CYS A 94 -16.63 -7.31 -2.23
N SER A 95 -17.05 -6.04 -2.22
CA SER A 95 -17.55 -5.37 -3.43
C SER A 95 -16.44 -5.21 -4.47
N GLU A 96 -16.82 -5.19 -5.74
CA GLU A 96 -15.88 -4.92 -6.83
C GLU A 96 -15.17 -3.55 -6.66
N SER A 97 -15.90 -2.56 -6.14
CA SER A 97 -15.37 -1.25 -5.78
C SER A 97 -14.29 -1.30 -4.71
N TRP A 98 -14.41 -2.20 -3.74
CA TRP A 98 -13.38 -2.40 -2.72
C TRP A 98 -12.12 -3.03 -3.32
N ILE A 99 -12.26 -4.03 -4.20
CA ILE A 99 -11.12 -4.65 -4.90
C ILE A 99 -10.39 -3.64 -5.80
N LYS A 100 -11.12 -2.76 -6.50
CA LYS A 100 -10.52 -1.65 -7.28
C LYS A 100 -9.69 -0.72 -6.38
N LYS A 101 -10.22 -0.34 -5.21
CA LYS A 101 -9.49 0.46 -4.22
C LYS A 101 -8.27 -0.28 -3.67
N PHE A 102 -8.40 -1.56 -3.33
CA PHE A 102 -7.28 -2.39 -2.86
C PHE A 102 -6.13 -2.39 -3.87
N ARG A 103 -6.41 -2.64 -5.15
CA ARG A 103 -5.39 -2.62 -6.23
C ARG A 103 -4.70 -1.27 -6.35
N ALA A 104 -5.47 -0.18 -6.38
CA ALA A 104 -4.92 1.17 -6.46
C ALA A 104 -4.02 1.51 -5.26
N CYS A 105 -4.36 1.03 -4.07
CA CYS A 105 -3.62 1.33 -2.85
C CYS A 105 -2.36 0.48 -2.64
N THR A 106 -2.29 -0.69 -3.25
CA THR A 106 -1.20 -1.66 -3.06
C THR A 106 -0.14 -1.59 -4.15
N ASN A 107 -0.31 -0.65 -5.10
CA ASN A 107 0.48 -0.55 -6.34
C ASN A 107 0.60 -1.90 -7.08
N ILE A 108 -0.41 -2.76 -6.94
CA ILE A 108 -0.53 -4.00 -7.69
C ILE A 108 -1.00 -3.59 -9.09
N GLY A 109 -0.04 -3.28 -9.96
CA GLY A 109 -0.32 -3.00 -11.35
C GLY A 109 -0.91 -4.23 -12.05
N ALA A 110 -1.84 -4.01 -12.99
CA ALA A 110 -2.31 -5.01 -13.95
C ALA A 110 -1.23 -5.38 -14.98
N GLY A 111 0.04 -5.44 -14.56
CA GLY A 111 1.16 -5.80 -15.41
C GLY A 111 1.12 -7.28 -15.71
N LYS A 112 1.08 -7.61 -17.02
CA LYS A 112 1.28 -8.96 -17.53
C LYS A 112 2.60 -9.49 -16.96
N ILE A 113 2.56 -10.62 -16.26
CA ILE A 113 3.77 -11.30 -15.82
C ILE A 113 4.37 -11.90 -17.10
N SER A 114 5.39 -11.27 -17.68
CA SER A 114 6.19 -11.96 -18.71
C SER A 114 7.12 -12.94 -17.99
N GLY A 115 6.81 -14.22 -18.11
CA GLY A 115 7.57 -15.32 -17.50
C GLY A 115 8.92 -15.60 -18.18
N GLU A 116 9.22 -14.91 -19.27
CA GLU A 116 10.40 -15.18 -20.11
C GLU A 116 11.71 -14.93 -19.36
N SER A 117 11.75 -13.94 -18.46
CA SER A 117 12.96 -13.58 -17.72
C SER A 117 13.50 -14.68 -16.78
N LYS A 118 12.67 -15.65 -16.38
CA LYS A 118 13.11 -16.78 -15.55
C LYS A 118 13.47 -18.03 -16.36
N SER A 119 13.08 -18.12 -17.63
CA SER A 119 13.33 -19.28 -18.49
C SER A 119 14.51 -19.09 -19.43
N VAL A 120 15.09 -17.89 -19.47
CA VAL A 120 16.25 -17.60 -20.33
C VAL A 120 17.49 -18.27 -19.73
N ASN A 121 18.07 -19.21 -20.49
CA ASN A 121 19.37 -19.77 -20.17
C ASN A 121 20.43 -18.66 -20.37
N THR A 122 21.08 -18.26 -19.27
CA THR A 122 22.07 -17.18 -19.25
C THR A 122 23.28 -17.50 -20.14
N GLU A 123 23.61 -18.78 -20.32
CA GLU A 123 24.71 -19.22 -21.16
C GLU A 123 24.44 -18.94 -22.65
N VAL A 124 23.19 -19.15 -23.09
CA VAL A 124 22.77 -18.89 -24.48
C VAL A 124 22.73 -17.39 -24.76
N THR A 125 22.32 -16.58 -23.78
CA THR A 125 22.37 -15.12 -23.94
C THR A 125 23.78 -14.59 -23.97
N ASP A 126 24.68 -15.12 -23.14
CA ASP A 126 26.08 -14.70 -23.12
C ASP A 126 26.81 -15.09 -24.42
N ASP A 127 26.52 -16.27 -24.96
CA ASP A 127 27.09 -16.72 -26.23
C ASP A 127 26.59 -15.87 -27.41
N TRP A 128 25.31 -15.51 -27.44
CA TRP A 128 24.75 -14.61 -28.45
C TRP A 128 25.35 -13.20 -28.37
N ILE A 129 25.53 -12.65 -27.16
CA ILE A 129 26.20 -11.35 -26.96
C ILE A 129 27.65 -11.41 -27.43
N LYS A 130 28.35 -12.54 -27.28
CA LYS A 130 29.74 -12.66 -27.76
C LYS A 130 29.84 -12.87 -29.27
N THR A 131 28.91 -13.59 -29.87
CA THR A 131 29.04 -14.05 -31.27
C THR A 131 28.28 -13.18 -32.28
N VAL A 132 27.14 -12.61 -31.90
CA VAL A 132 26.24 -11.89 -32.81
C VAL A 132 26.34 -10.38 -32.62
N TRP A 133 26.42 -9.90 -31.38
CA TRP A 133 26.50 -8.46 -31.08
C TRP A 133 27.67 -7.72 -31.76
N PRO A 134 28.91 -8.26 -31.81
CA PRO A 134 30.02 -7.56 -32.44
C PRO A 134 29.84 -7.37 -33.96
N LYS A 135 29.01 -8.20 -34.59
CA LYS A 135 28.71 -8.15 -36.03
C LYS A 135 27.59 -7.16 -36.38
N GLN A 136 26.89 -6.62 -35.38
CA GLN A 136 25.77 -5.70 -35.53
C GLN A 136 26.18 -4.24 -35.31
N LYS A 137 27.40 -3.98 -34.83
CA LYS A 137 28.00 -2.64 -34.82
C LYS A 137 28.60 -2.35 -36.19
N CYS A 138 27.77 -1.81 -37.09
CA CYS A 138 28.23 -0.94 -38.16
C CYS A 138 28.48 0.47 -37.61
#